data_AF-A0A4Q5PRG8-F1
#
_entry.id   AF-A0A4Q5PRG8-F1
#
_cell.length_a   1.000
_cell.length_b   1.000
_cell.length_c   1.000
_cell.angle_alpha   90.00
_cell.angle_beta   90.00
_cell.angle_gamma   90.00
#
_symmetry.space_group_name_H-M   'P 1'
#
loop_
_entity.id
_entity.type
_entity.pdbx_description
1 polymer ?
#
loop_
_entity_poly.entity_id
_entity_poly.type
_entity_poly.pdbx_seq_one_letter_code
_entity_poly.pdbx_strand_id
1 'polypeptide(L)' 'MKHIGIFEAKAQLSSLLDEVERGVEVTITRHGKPIAKLVQA' A
#
# COMPACT_ATOMS: atom_id res chain seq x y z
N MET A 1 -6.70 1.29 7.56
CA MET A 1 -6.68 0.59 6.26
C MET A 1 -6.71 1.64 5.15
N LYS A 2 -5.59 1.80 4.45
CA LYS A 2 -5.39 2.82 3.39
C LYS A 2 -5.53 2.15 2.02
N HIS A 3 -6.19 2.78 1.06
CA HIS A 3 -6.29 2.27 -0.32
C HIS A 3 -5.48 3.16 -1.24
N ILE A 4 -4.59 2.57 -2.04
CA ILE A 4 -3.73 3.30 -2.96
C ILE A 4 -3.68 2.63 -4.32
N GLY A 5 -3.60 3.41 -5.39
CA GLY A 5 -3.44 2.87 -6.75
C GLY A 5 -2.03 2.34 -6.97
N ILE A 6 -1.87 1.31 -7.81
CA ILE A 6 -0.56 0.72 -8.13
C ILE A 6 0.45 1.75 -8.69
N PHE A 7 -0.02 2.75 -9.42
CA PHE A 7 0.82 3.82 -9.97
C PHE A 7 1.38 4.73 -8.89
N GLU A 8 0.58 5.02 -7.87
CA GLU A 8 1.01 5.80 -6.72
C GLU A 8 1.88 4.93 -5.80
N ALA A 9 1.46 3.69 -5.54
CA ALA A 9 2.19 2.75 -4.70
C ALA A 9 3.64 2.51 -5.17
N LYS A 10 3.89 2.38 -6.49
CA LYS A 10 5.26 2.24 -7.01
C LYS A 10 6.11 3.51 -6.87
N ALA A 11 5.49 4.68 -6.78
CA ALA A 11 6.18 5.97 -6.70
C ALA A 11 6.60 6.32 -5.26
N GLN A 12 5.79 5.94 -4.27
CA GLN A 12 6.02 6.23 -2.84
C GLN A 12 6.21 4.96 -2.00
N LEU A 13 6.72 3.87 -2.59
CA LEU A 13 6.81 2.57 -1.93
C LEU A 13 7.58 2.63 -0.60
N SER A 14 8.70 3.36 -0.54
CA SER A 14 9.47 3.52 0.69
C SER A 14 8.63 4.11 1.84
N SER A 15 7.89 5.19 1.58
CA SER A 15 7.03 5.81 2.60
C SER A 15 5.87 4.89 3.01
N LEU A 16 5.35 4.09 2.08
CA LEU A 16 4.31 3.11 2.38
C LEU A 16 4.84 1.98 3.26
N LEU A 17 6.09 1.57 3.07
CA LEU A 17 6.75 0.61 3.94
C LEU A 17 6.96 1.18 5.35
N ASP A 18 7.40 2.43 5.48
CA ASP A 18 7.53 3.10 6.78
C ASP A 18 6.19 3.17 7.53
N GLU A 19 5.08 3.43 6.82
CA GLU A 19 3.73 3.37 7.39
C GLU A 19 3.38 1.94 7.85
N VAL A 20 3.71 0.94 7.03
CA VAL A 20 3.44 -0.48 7.33
C VAL A 20 4.24 -0.98 8.51
N GLU A 21 5.50 -0.57 8.66
CA GLU A 21 6.34 -0.88 9.82
C GLU A 21 5.77 -0.29 11.12
N ARG A 22 5.03 0.82 11.04
CA ARG A 22 4.30 1.42 12.17
C ARG A 22 2.97 0.72 12.47
N GLY A 23 2.65 -0.36 11.75
CA GLY A 23 1.41 -1.14 11.90
C GLY A 23 0.25 -0.68 11.01
N VAL A 24 0.50 0.15 9.99
CA VAL A 24 -0.55 0.58 9.06
C VAL A 24 -0.73 -0.42 7.93
N GLU A 25 -1.95 -0.91 7.77
CA GLU A 25 -2.28 -1.76 6.62
C GLU A 25 -2.64 -0.95 5.38
N VAL A 26 -1.98 -1.26 4.26
CA VAL A 26 -2.21 -0.60 2.96
C VAL A 26 -2.69 -1.61 1.93
N THR A 27 -3.81 -1.32 1.27
CA THR A 27 -4.37 -2.10 0.16
C THR A 27 -4.03 -1.43 -1.16
N ILE A 28 -3.30 -2.14 -2.02
CA ILE A 28 -2.96 -1.69 -3.37
C ILE A 28 -4.08 -2.09 -4.32
N THR A 29 -4.51 -1.15 -5.15
CA THR A 29 -5.56 -1.33 -6.15
C THR A 29 -5.02 -1.12 -7.56
N ARG A 30 -5.64 -1.77 -8.54
CA ARG A 30 -5.40 -1.56 -9.98
C ARG A 30 -6.75 -1.37 -10.66
N HIS A 31 -6.95 -0.23 -11.31
CA HIS A 31 -8.25 0.15 -11.90
C HIS A 31 -9.42 0.03 -10.89
N GLY A 32 -9.19 0.46 -9.65
CA GLY A 32 -10.19 0.40 -8.56
C GLY A 32 -10.39 -0.97 -7.93
N LYS A 33 -9.75 -2.04 -8.46
CA LYS A 33 -9.85 -3.39 -7.89
C LYS A 33 -8.67 -3.67 -6.94
N PRO A 34 -8.90 -4.16 -5.72
CA PRO A 34 -7.82 -4.55 -4.82
C PRO A 34 -7.03 -5.73 -5.41
N ILE A 35 -5.70 -5.62 -5.43
CA ILE A 35 -4.80 -6.64 -6.02
C ILE A 35 -3.71 -7.12 -5.07
N ALA A 36 -3.36 -6.32 -4.05
CA ALA A 36 -2.34 -6.67 -3.07
C ALA A 36 -2.59 -5.92 -1.76
N LYS A 37 -1.97 -6.40 -0.68
CA LYS A 37 -1.97 -5.74 0.63
C LYS A 37 -0.54 -5.73 1.16
N LEU A 38 -0.08 -4.57 1.62
CA LEU A 38 1.12 -4.43 2.43
C LEU A 38 0.72 -4.55 3.89
N VAL A 39 1.38 -5.46 4.58
CA VAL A 39 1.23 -5.73 6.02
C VAL A 39 2.62 -5.92 6.61
N GLN A 40 2.77 -5.62 7.89
CA GLN A 40 3.98 -5.95 8.64
C GLN A 40 4.12 -7.48 8.68
N ALA A 41 5.35 -7.96 8.56
CA ALA A 41 5.68 -9.40 8.60
C ALA A 41 5.56 -9.98 10.01
#